data_AF-A0A1L4A0R8-F1
#
_entry.id   AF-A0A1L4A0R8-F1
#
_cell.length_a   1.000
_cell.length_b   1.000
_cell.length_c   1.000
_cell.angle_alpha   90.00
_cell.angle_beta   90.00
_cell.angle_gamma   90.00
#
_symmetry.space_group_name_H-M   'P 1'
#
loop_
_entity.id
_entity.type
_entity.pdbx_description
1 polymer ?
#
loop_
_entity_poly.entity_id
_entity_poly.type
_entity_poly.pdbx_seq_one_letter_code
_entity_poly.pdbx_strand_id
1 'polypeptide(L)'
;MTGYLGSKQVSGAYQAVIANMPPHDTYIETHLGSGIVLRRKPPAARSIGLEIDPATFECFGSIAAEESSAFDGAAVETYNVDCLAFLRDFDFSAAGRVLIYADPPYVLATRSHPGTRYRYDYTDADHRELLAVLDALPASVMISGYPSSLYSELLPAPRWRVLSYQAMTRGGPRTECLWMNYAPDAAHWATHAGVDFTDRQRIKRKAARWKRMFSELPAGERIAILAALLEVDS
;
A
#
# COMPACT_ATOMS: atom_id res chain seq x y z
N MET A 1 -25.67 -11.55 6.43
CA MET A 1 -24.31 -11.46 5.89
C MET A 1 -24.25 -10.35 4.85
N THR A 2 -24.14 -9.11 5.30
CA THR A 2 -23.94 -7.94 4.45
C THR A 2 -22.48 -7.92 4.01
N GLY A 3 -22.23 -8.34 2.76
CA GLY A 3 -20.89 -8.30 2.19
C GLY A 3 -20.38 -6.86 2.13
N TYR A 4 -19.25 -6.60 2.77
CA TYR A 4 -18.54 -5.32 2.70
C TYR A 4 -18.16 -5.02 1.24
N LEU A 5 -18.79 -4.01 0.65
CA LEU A 5 -18.66 -3.66 -0.76
C LEU A 5 -17.40 -2.81 -1.00
N GLY A 6 -16.23 -3.42 -0.82
CA GLY A 6 -14.95 -2.73 -1.01
C GLY A 6 -13.73 -3.54 -0.59
N SER A 7 -13.88 -4.80 -0.17
CA SER A 7 -12.73 -5.54 0.32
C SER A 7 -11.75 -5.83 -0.83
N LYS A 8 -10.52 -5.32 -0.71
CA LYS A 8 -9.35 -5.70 -1.53
C LYS A 8 -9.01 -7.20 -1.42
N GLN A 9 -9.82 -7.98 -0.70
CA GLN A 9 -9.68 -9.43 -0.49
C GLN A 9 -9.70 -10.25 -1.79
N VAL A 10 -10.37 -9.80 -2.85
CA VAL A 10 -10.58 -10.61 -4.07
C VAL A 10 -9.60 -10.29 -5.21
N SER A 11 -8.85 -9.18 -5.15
CA SER A 11 -8.29 -8.57 -6.36
C SER A 11 -6.76 -8.60 -6.53
N GLY A 12 -5.98 -9.16 -5.60
CA GLY A 12 -4.51 -9.09 -5.68
C GLY A 12 -3.92 -7.70 -5.30
N ALA A 13 -4.78 -6.71 -5.07
CA ALA A 13 -4.41 -5.32 -4.83
C ALA A 13 -3.66 -5.12 -3.51
N TYR A 14 -4.10 -5.76 -2.42
CA TYR A 14 -3.42 -5.61 -1.13
C TYR A 14 -1.99 -6.14 -1.17
N GLN A 15 -1.70 -7.17 -1.97
CA GLN A 15 -0.35 -7.68 -2.11
C GLN A 15 0.55 -6.72 -2.89
N ALA A 16 0.01 -5.99 -3.88
CA ALA A 16 0.76 -4.94 -4.58
C ALA A 16 1.13 -3.79 -3.64
N VAL A 17 0.21 -3.40 -2.76
CA VAL A 17 0.46 -2.42 -1.69
C VAL A 17 1.56 -2.93 -0.75
N ILE A 18 1.41 -4.12 -0.16
CA ILE A 18 2.41 -4.67 0.79
C ILE A 18 3.79 -4.82 0.14
N ALA A 19 3.85 -5.28 -1.11
CA ALA A 19 5.09 -5.44 -1.86
C ALA A 19 5.89 -4.13 -2.02
N ASN A 20 5.20 -2.99 -1.97
CA ASN A 20 5.75 -1.68 -2.21
C ASN A 20 6.00 -0.86 -0.93
N MET A 21 5.68 -1.41 0.24
CA MET A 21 5.92 -0.75 1.52
C MET A 21 7.43 -0.60 1.77
N PRO A 22 7.92 0.60 2.13
CA PRO A 22 9.28 0.76 2.60
C PRO A 22 9.39 0.22 4.03
N PRO A 23 10.62 -0.05 4.53
CA PRO A 23 10.84 -0.33 5.94
C PRO A 23 10.28 0.79 6.84
N HIS A 24 9.48 0.42 7.85
CA HIS A 24 8.81 1.36 8.73
C HIS A 24 8.70 0.80 10.16
N ASP A 25 8.67 1.71 11.13
CA ASP A 25 8.47 1.40 12.55
C ASP A 25 7.02 1.65 12.96
N THR A 26 6.42 2.70 12.39
CA THR A 26 5.00 3.06 12.55
C THR A 26 4.27 2.97 11.23
N TYR A 27 3.14 2.28 11.22
CA TYR A 27 2.22 2.20 10.09
C TYR A 27 0.91 2.93 10.40
N ILE A 28 0.39 3.73 9.46
CA ILE A 28 -0.90 4.40 9.58
C ILE A 28 -1.73 4.08 8.33
N GLU A 29 -2.91 3.47 8.52
CA GLU A 29 -3.90 3.24 7.45
C GLU A 29 -5.07 4.21 7.64
N THR A 30 -5.19 5.21 6.76
CA THR A 30 -6.12 6.34 6.94
C THR A 30 -7.58 5.99 6.63
N HIS A 31 -7.79 4.96 5.82
CA HIS A 31 -9.10 4.49 5.37
C HIS A 31 -9.18 2.98 5.61
N LEU A 32 -9.31 2.60 6.89
CA LEU A 32 -9.15 1.22 7.35
C LEU A 32 -10.09 0.26 6.62
N GLY A 33 -11.38 0.57 6.52
CA GLY A 33 -12.36 -0.33 5.94
C GLY A 33 -12.31 -1.73 6.56
N SER A 34 -12.06 -2.75 5.72
CA SER A 34 -11.86 -4.13 6.22
C SER A 34 -10.54 -4.36 6.95
N GLY A 35 -9.57 -3.44 6.85
CA GLY A 35 -8.23 -3.52 7.40
C GLY A 35 -7.38 -4.65 6.83
N ILE A 36 -7.67 -5.10 5.60
CA ILE A 36 -6.96 -6.23 5.00
C ILE A 36 -5.46 -5.97 4.81
N VAL A 37 -5.05 -4.73 4.54
CA VAL A 37 -3.64 -4.38 4.40
C VAL A 37 -2.98 -4.41 5.78
N LEU A 38 -3.55 -3.70 6.76
CA LEU A 38 -3.12 -3.73 8.16
C LEU A 38 -2.98 -5.16 8.72
N ARG A 39 -3.90 -6.07 8.41
CA ARG A 39 -3.88 -7.48 8.86
C ARG A 39 -2.89 -8.40 8.14
N ARG A 40 -2.49 -8.05 6.91
CA ARG A 40 -1.67 -8.94 6.06
C ARG A 40 -0.24 -8.47 5.89
N LYS A 41 0.06 -7.20 6.15
CA LYS A 41 1.43 -6.68 6.12
C LYS A 41 2.28 -7.33 7.22
N PRO A 42 3.61 -7.34 7.08
CA PRO A 42 4.49 -7.65 8.19
C PRO A 42 4.18 -6.77 9.43
N PRO A 43 4.34 -7.30 10.66
CA PRO A 43 4.19 -6.50 11.88
C PRO A 43 5.12 -5.29 11.86
N ALA A 44 4.61 -4.16 12.33
CA ALA A 44 5.39 -2.97 12.64
C ALA A 44 5.36 -2.76 14.16
N ALA A 45 6.32 -2.02 14.73
CA ALA A 45 6.36 -1.75 16.16
C ALA A 45 5.05 -1.07 16.64
N ARG A 46 4.48 -0.21 15.79
CA ARG A 46 3.20 0.44 16.01
C ARG A 46 2.38 0.41 14.71
N SER A 47 1.10 0.04 14.79
CA SER A 47 0.18 0.08 13.63
C SER A 47 -1.12 0.78 14.03
N ILE A 48 -1.54 1.76 13.24
CA ILE A 48 -2.69 2.61 13.52
C ILE A 48 -3.68 2.50 12.36
N GLY A 49 -4.95 2.19 12.67
CA GLY A 49 -6.04 2.15 11.71
C GLY A 49 -7.09 3.23 11.97
N LEU A 50 -7.37 4.07 10.99
CA LEU A 50 -8.34 5.16 11.07
C LEU A 50 -9.55 4.86 10.18
N GLU A 51 -10.75 5.04 10.70
CA GLU A 51 -11.98 4.89 9.93
C GLU A 51 -12.96 5.98 10.32
N ILE A 52 -13.48 6.74 9.36
CA ILE A 52 -14.45 7.80 9.67
C ILE A 52 -15.85 7.23 9.92
N ASP A 53 -16.17 6.10 9.29
CA ASP A 53 -17.50 5.53 9.29
C ASP A 53 -17.74 4.59 10.49
N PRO A 54 -18.58 4.98 11.48
CA PRO A 54 -18.74 4.22 12.71
C PRO A 54 -19.19 2.77 12.49
N ALA A 55 -20.10 2.55 11.54
CA ALA A 55 -20.59 1.20 11.26
C ALA A 55 -19.55 0.32 10.53
N THR A 56 -18.63 0.92 9.78
CA THR A 56 -17.50 0.20 9.19
C THR A 56 -16.45 -0.12 10.27
N PHE A 57 -16.20 0.82 11.18
CA PHE A 57 -15.31 0.63 12.32
C PHE A 57 -15.78 -0.50 13.25
N GLU A 58 -17.06 -0.55 13.58
CA GLU A 58 -17.66 -1.64 14.38
C GLU A 58 -17.52 -3.02 13.69
N CYS A 59 -17.70 -3.05 12.37
CA CYS A 59 -17.54 -4.27 11.57
C CYS A 59 -16.09 -4.77 11.61
N PHE A 60 -15.11 -3.85 11.52
CA PHE A 60 -13.70 -4.21 11.68
C PHE A 60 -13.43 -4.81 13.06
N GLY A 61 -13.96 -4.21 14.14
CA GLY A 61 -13.79 -4.73 15.50
C GLY A 61 -14.26 -6.18 15.65
N SER A 62 -15.37 -6.52 15.01
CA SER A 62 -15.89 -7.90 14.98
C SER A 62 -14.94 -8.86 14.24
N ILE A 63 -14.44 -8.45 13.07
CA ILE A 63 -13.50 -9.25 12.27
C ILE A 63 -12.18 -9.45 13.00
N ALA A 64 -11.67 -8.40 13.65
CA ALA A 64 -10.43 -8.44 14.42
C ALA A 64 -10.53 -9.38 15.63
N ALA A 65 -11.68 -9.42 16.30
CA ALA A 65 -11.92 -10.34 17.42
C ALA A 65 -11.93 -11.81 16.96
N GLU A 66 -12.58 -12.10 15.82
CA GLU A 66 -12.62 -13.46 15.23
C GLU A 66 -11.24 -13.94 14.74
N GLU A 67 -10.41 -13.02 14.23
CA GLU A 67 -9.05 -13.28 13.74
C GLU A 67 -7.99 -12.91 14.79
N SER A 68 -8.20 -13.22 16.08
CA SER A 68 -7.31 -12.82 17.19
C SER A 68 -5.82 -13.16 17.00
N SER A 69 -5.48 -14.17 16.21
CA SER A 69 -4.09 -14.53 15.87
C SER A 69 -3.42 -13.64 14.81
N ALA A 70 -4.18 -12.77 14.13
CA ALA A 70 -3.67 -11.87 13.09
C ALA A 70 -2.81 -10.73 13.66
N PHE A 71 -2.89 -10.48 14.97
CA PHE A 71 -2.23 -9.36 15.64
C PHE A 71 -1.27 -9.79 16.77
N ASP A 72 -0.93 -11.08 16.86
CA ASP A 72 -0.06 -11.62 17.91
C ASP A 72 1.26 -10.82 18.01
N GLY A 73 1.38 -10.04 19.09
CA GLY A 73 2.59 -9.29 19.45
C GLY A 73 2.74 -7.88 18.84
N ALA A 74 1.80 -7.38 18.05
CA ALA A 74 1.86 -6.02 17.48
C ALA A 74 0.93 -5.05 18.23
N ALA A 75 1.44 -3.86 18.58
CA ALA A 75 0.61 -2.78 19.10
C ALA A 75 -0.25 -2.22 17.96
N VAL A 76 -1.50 -2.66 17.88
CA VAL A 76 -2.50 -2.19 16.92
C VAL A 76 -3.48 -1.27 17.64
N GLU A 77 -3.53 -0.02 17.20
CA GLU A 77 -4.44 1.01 17.67
C GLU A 77 -5.45 1.30 16.57
N THR A 78 -6.74 1.41 16.90
CA THR A 78 -7.76 1.81 15.93
C THR A 78 -8.64 2.93 16.47
N TYR A 79 -8.98 3.88 15.59
CA TYR A 79 -9.73 5.07 15.94
C TYR A 79 -10.85 5.33 14.93
N ASN A 80 -12.07 5.58 15.44
CA ASN A 80 -13.17 6.06 14.61
C ASN A 80 -13.11 7.59 14.49
N VAL A 81 -12.36 8.10 13.52
CA VAL A 81 -12.02 9.54 13.41
C VAL A 81 -11.88 9.97 11.95
N ASP A 82 -11.97 11.28 11.73
CA ASP A 82 -11.46 11.89 10.49
C ASP A 82 -9.94 11.75 10.43
N CYS A 83 -9.44 11.14 9.35
CA CYS A 83 -8.01 10.90 9.19
C CYS A 83 -7.18 12.17 9.04
N LEU A 84 -7.73 13.25 8.45
CA LEU A 84 -7.02 14.52 8.33
C LEU A 84 -6.86 15.20 9.68
N ALA A 85 -7.89 15.15 10.53
CA ALA A 85 -7.80 15.65 11.90
C ALA A 85 -6.71 14.90 12.67
N PHE A 86 -6.73 13.56 12.61
CA PHE A 86 -5.71 12.74 13.26
C PHE A 86 -4.30 13.04 12.75
N LEU A 87 -4.10 13.10 11.43
CA LEU A 87 -2.77 13.31 10.84
C LEU A 87 -2.20 14.71 11.16
N ARG A 88 -3.05 15.73 11.33
CA ARG A 88 -2.62 17.08 11.70
C ARG A 88 -2.11 17.15 13.14
N ASP A 89 -2.69 16.36 14.03
CA ASP A 89 -2.36 16.35 15.46
C ASP A 89 -1.32 15.28 15.83
N PHE A 90 -0.99 14.38 14.90
CA PHE A 90 -0.07 13.27 15.15
C PHE A 90 1.38 13.74 15.32
N ASP A 91 2.03 13.32 16.41
CA ASP A 91 3.45 13.60 16.64
C ASP A 91 4.36 12.64 15.84
N PHE A 92 4.76 13.08 14.65
CA PHE A 92 5.70 12.35 13.80
C PHE A 92 7.12 12.27 14.38
N SER A 93 7.51 13.18 15.28
CA SER A 93 8.89 13.25 15.79
C SER A 93 9.23 12.08 16.71
N ALA A 94 8.22 11.54 17.41
CA ALA A 94 8.34 10.39 18.30
C ALA A 94 7.97 9.05 17.63
N ALA A 95 7.55 9.06 16.36
CA ALA A 95 6.98 7.89 15.68
C ALA A 95 7.99 7.06 14.86
N GLY A 96 9.27 7.42 14.87
CA GLY A 96 10.29 6.74 14.07
C GLY A 96 10.03 6.86 12.57
N ARG A 97 10.32 5.81 11.79
CA ARG A 97 9.99 5.79 10.35
C ARG A 97 8.50 5.52 10.17
N VAL A 98 7.78 6.52 9.69
CA VAL A 98 6.32 6.44 9.47
C VAL A 98 6.01 6.09 8.01
N LEU A 99 5.17 5.07 7.83
CA LEU A 99 4.51 4.78 6.57
C LEU A 99 3.01 5.05 6.70
N ILE A 100 2.48 5.92 5.85
CA ILE A 100 1.06 6.19 5.70
C ILE A 100 0.56 5.50 4.44
N TYR A 101 -0.49 4.69 4.57
CA TYR A 101 -1.21 4.13 3.44
C TYR A 101 -2.63 4.71 3.41
N ALA A 102 -2.93 5.42 2.33
CA ALA A 102 -4.22 6.03 2.07
C ALA A 102 -4.98 5.29 0.96
N ASP A 103 -6.22 4.94 1.24
CA ASP A 103 -7.13 4.26 0.32
C ASP A 103 -8.49 4.97 0.28
N PRO A 104 -8.51 6.26 -0.10
CA PRO A 104 -9.72 7.05 -0.05
C PRO A 104 -10.77 6.50 -1.00
N PRO A 105 -12.06 6.85 -0.80
CA PRO A 105 -13.06 6.70 -1.85
C PRO A 105 -12.51 7.28 -3.17
N TYR A 106 -12.37 6.46 -4.21
CA TYR A 106 -11.68 6.88 -5.46
C TYR A 106 -12.39 8.04 -6.16
N VAL A 107 -11.66 8.89 -6.89
CA VAL A 107 -12.24 10.04 -7.61
C VAL A 107 -13.48 9.65 -8.42
N LEU A 108 -14.60 10.35 -8.23
CA LEU A 108 -15.91 9.98 -8.80
C LEU A 108 -15.86 9.79 -10.33
N ALA A 109 -15.15 10.68 -11.04
CA ALA A 109 -15.00 10.63 -12.49
C ALA A 109 -14.32 9.36 -13.02
N THR A 110 -13.61 8.61 -12.16
CA THR A 110 -12.90 7.38 -12.52
C THR A 110 -13.74 6.12 -12.29
N ARG A 111 -14.90 6.24 -11.64
CA ARG A 111 -15.75 5.10 -11.26
C ARG A 111 -16.68 4.72 -12.40
N SER A 112 -16.99 3.42 -12.51
CA SER A 112 -17.97 2.92 -13.50
C SER A 112 -19.42 3.29 -13.17
N HIS A 113 -19.72 3.63 -11.92
CA HIS A 113 -21.02 4.12 -11.49
C HIS A 113 -20.82 5.47 -10.78
N PRO A 114 -21.49 6.55 -11.22
CA PRO A 114 -21.26 7.91 -10.72
C PRO A 114 -21.97 8.20 -9.38
N GLY A 115 -22.64 7.23 -8.77
CA GLY A 115 -23.36 7.41 -7.50
C GLY A 115 -22.47 7.31 -6.27
N THR A 116 -22.92 7.92 -5.16
CA THR A 116 -22.29 7.82 -3.85
C THR A 116 -22.32 6.37 -3.36
N ARG A 117 -21.15 5.78 -3.14
CA ARG A 117 -21.02 4.36 -2.72
C ARG A 117 -20.71 4.24 -1.23
N TYR A 118 -20.10 5.26 -0.65
CA TYR A 118 -19.71 5.33 0.75
C TYR A 118 -20.56 6.38 1.48
N ARG A 119 -20.80 6.17 2.78
CA ARG A 119 -21.49 7.16 3.63
C ARG A 119 -20.71 8.48 3.73
N TYR A 120 -19.39 8.36 3.68
CA TYR A 120 -18.42 9.46 3.70
C TYR A 120 -17.63 9.43 2.39
N ASP A 121 -18.31 9.71 1.28
CA ASP A 121 -17.70 9.74 -0.05
C ASP A 121 -16.90 11.05 -0.24
N TYR A 122 -15.93 11.04 -1.16
CA TYR A 122 -15.06 12.18 -1.42
C TYR A 122 -15.54 13.00 -2.62
N THR A 123 -15.52 14.31 -2.47
CA THR A 123 -15.53 15.29 -3.55
C THR A 123 -14.12 15.55 -4.06
N ASP A 124 -13.99 16.21 -5.21
CA ASP A 124 -12.69 16.66 -5.72
C ASP A 124 -11.98 17.63 -4.73
N ALA A 125 -12.75 18.39 -3.93
CA ALA A 125 -12.20 19.25 -2.90
C ALA A 125 -11.59 18.45 -1.75
N ASP A 126 -12.27 17.40 -1.29
CA ASP A 126 -11.77 16.49 -0.25
C ASP A 126 -10.49 15.78 -0.71
N HIS A 127 -10.44 15.38 -1.99
CA HIS A 127 -9.22 14.83 -2.57
C HIS A 127 -8.07 15.84 -2.57
N ARG A 128 -8.33 17.10 -2.96
CA ARG A 128 -7.29 18.16 -2.94
C ARG A 128 -6.76 18.41 -1.53
N GLU A 129 -7.64 18.45 -0.54
CA GLU A 129 -7.25 18.62 0.87
C GLU A 129 -6.42 17.43 1.38
N LEU A 130 -6.88 16.20 1.12
CA LEU A 130 -6.15 14.99 1.49
C LEU A 130 -4.74 14.97 0.89
N LEU A 131 -4.62 15.21 -0.41
CA LEU A 131 -3.32 15.19 -1.09
C LEU A 131 -2.39 16.30 -0.58
N ALA A 132 -2.93 17.51 -0.31
CA ALA A 132 -2.14 18.60 0.25
C ALA A 132 -1.60 18.29 1.65
N VAL A 133 -2.42 17.69 2.52
CA VAL A 133 -1.97 17.25 3.85
C VAL A 133 -0.91 16.17 3.71
N LEU A 134 -1.19 15.10 2.97
CA LEU A 134 -0.27 13.97 2.80
C LEU A 134 1.08 14.40 2.20
N ASP A 135 1.08 15.33 1.25
CA ASP A 135 2.30 15.83 0.65
C ASP A 135 3.17 16.64 1.62
N ALA A 136 2.58 17.29 2.61
CA ALA A 136 3.31 18.11 3.59
C ALA A 136 3.89 17.31 4.76
N LEU A 137 3.45 16.07 4.99
CA LEU A 137 3.85 15.26 6.14
C LEU A 137 5.31 14.75 6.03
N PRO A 138 6.06 14.68 7.14
CA PRO A 138 7.40 14.11 7.18
C PRO A 138 7.36 12.57 7.23
N ALA A 139 6.60 11.95 6.31
CA ALA A 139 6.36 10.50 6.28
C ALA A 139 6.49 9.93 4.87
N SER A 140 6.76 8.63 4.79
CA SER A 140 6.56 7.88 3.55
C SER A 140 5.06 7.69 3.35
N VAL A 141 4.56 8.00 2.16
CA VAL A 141 3.13 7.97 1.84
C VAL A 141 2.89 7.10 0.61
N MET A 142 1.86 6.26 0.71
CA MET A 142 1.32 5.43 -0.35
C MET A 142 -0.16 5.77 -0.55
N ILE A 143 -0.60 6.00 -1.78
CA ILE A 143 -2.00 6.32 -2.08
C ILE A 143 -2.50 5.36 -3.16
N SER A 144 -3.62 4.69 -2.91
CA SER A 144 -4.31 3.84 -3.90
C SER A 144 -5.42 4.60 -4.64
N GLY A 145 -5.63 4.26 -5.91
CA GLY A 145 -6.71 4.83 -6.72
C GLY A 145 -6.73 4.29 -8.16
N TYR A 146 -7.65 4.83 -8.96
CA TYR A 146 -7.63 4.65 -10.42
C TYR A 146 -6.86 5.79 -11.10
N PRO A 147 -6.31 5.59 -12.32
CA PRO A 147 -5.75 6.66 -13.11
C PRO A 147 -6.69 7.88 -13.16
N SER A 148 -6.19 9.04 -12.74
CA SER A 148 -6.98 10.26 -12.57
C SER A 148 -6.15 11.48 -12.97
N SER A 149 -6.74 12.38 -13.77
CA SER A 149 -6.11 13.66 -14.11
C SER A 149 -5.84 14.50 -12.86
N LEU A 150 -6.77 14.50 -11.90
CA LEU A 150 -6.64 15.22 -10.63
C LEU A 150 -5.39 14.78 -9.87
N TYR A 151 -5.13 13.48 -9.78
CA TYR A 151 -3.97 12.95 -9.07
C TYR A 151 -2.68 13.17 -9.86
N SER A 152 -2.71 13.03 -11.19
CA SER A 152 -1.55 13.31 -12.05
C SER A 152 -1.10 14.77 -11.99
N GLU A 153 -2.02 15.71 -11.80
CA GLU A 153 -1.72 17.14 -11.61
C GLU A 153 -1.11 17.42 -10.24
N LEU A 154 -1.66 16.82 -9.18
CA LEU A 154 -1.31 17.13 -7.79
C LEU A 154 -0.13 16.32 -7.24
N LEU A 155 0.22 15.21 -7.87
CA LEU A 155 1.30 14.30 -7.45
C LEU A 155 2.37 14.18 -8.55
N PRO A 156 3.07 15.28 -8.91
CA PRO A 156 4.02 15.27 -10.01
C PRO A 156 5.32 14.55 -9.66
N ALA A 157 5.96 14.00 -10.69
CA ALA A 157 7.34 13.52 -10.64
C ALA A 157 8.32 14.71 -10.47
N PRO A 158 9.53 14.49 -9.88
CA PRO A 158 10.05 13.22 -9.37
C PRO A 158 9.63 12.91 -7.93
N ARG A 159 8.90 13.81 -7.27
CA ARG A 159 8.49 13.67 -5.87
C ARG A 159 7.62 12.44 -5.67
N TRP A 160 6.65 12.24 -6.56
CA TRP A 160 5.77 11.08 -6.54
C TRP A 160 6.08 10.14 -7.71
N ARG A 161 6.35 8.87 -7.40
CA ARG A 161 6.39 7.79 -8.39
C ARG A 161 5.05 7.07 -8.45
N VAL A 162 4.71 6.55 -9.62
CA VAL A 162 3.46 5.84 -9.87
C VAL A 162 3.74 4.42 -10.33
N LEU A 163 3.09 3.45 -9.68
CA LEU A 163 3.03 2.07 -10.14
C LEU A 163 1.60 1.77 -10.62
N SER A 164 1.48 1.28 -11.85
CA SER A 164 0.20 0.82 -12.40
C SER A 164 0.18 -0.71 -12.47
N TYR A 165 -0.90 -1.33 -12.01
CA TYR A 165 -1.08 -2.78 -12.03
C TYR A 165 -2.53 -3.17 -12.39
N GLN A 166 -2.70 -4.39 -12.90
CA GLN A 166 -4.02 -4.95 -13.17
C GLN A 166 -4.57 -5.62 -11.92
N ALA A 167 -5.72 -5.15 -11.45
CA ALA A 167 -6.47 -5.75 -10.36
C ALA A 167 -7.71 -6.45 -10.92
N MET A 168 -7.96 -7.69 -10.49
CA MET A 168 -9.16 -8.42 -10.91
C MET A 168 -10.36 -7.96 -10.08
N THR A 169 -11.40 -7.44 -10.73
CA THR A 169 -12.66 -7.07 -10.06
C THR A 169 -13.80 -7.96 -10.54
N ARG A 170 -14.94 -7.95 -9.84
CA ARG A 170 -16.15 -8.66 -10.30
C ARG A 170 -16.63 -8.22 -11.69
N GLY A 171 -16.27 -7.02 -12.12
CA GLY A 171 -16.58 -6.47 -13.44
C GLY A 171 -15.45 -6.59 -14.46
N GLY A 172 -14.46 -7.46 -14.22
CA GLY A 172 -13.29 -7.65 -15.09
C GLY A 172 -12.02 -6.94 -14.58
N PRO A 173 -10.92 -7.02 -15.35
CA PRO A 173 -9.65 -6.39 -14.98
C PRO A 173 -9.80 -4.87 -14.97
N ARG A 174 -9.24 -4.23 -13.94
CA ARG A 174 -9.16 -2.78 -13.79
C ARG A 174 -7.71 -2.38 -13.56
N THR A 175 -7.30 -1.29 -14.20
CA THR A 175 -6.00 -0.66 -13.96
C THR A 175 -6.09 0.15 -12.66
N GLU A 176 -5.36 -0.28 -11.64
CA GLU A 176 -5.16 0.48 -10.40
C GLU A 176 -3.77 1.15 -10.43
N CYS A 177 -3.68 2.28 -9.72
CA CYS A 177 -2.46 3.03 -9.54
C CYS A 177 -2.13 3.15 -8.05
N LEU A 178 -0.83 3.14 -7.77
CA LEU A 178 -0.25 3.37 -6.45
C LEU A 178 0.76 4.51 -6.57
N TRP A 179 0.47 5.64 -5.91
CA TRP A 179 1.36 6.80 -5.83
C TRP A 179 2.19 6.72 -4.56
N MET A 180 3.50 6.97 -4.68
CA MET A 180 4.45 6.83 -3.57
C MET A 180 5.45 7.99 -3.57
N ASN A 181 5.68 8.63 -2.41
CA ASN A 181 6.58 9.78 -2.27
C ASN A 181 8.02 9.41 -1.85
N TYR A 182 8.41 8.14 -2.02
CA TYR A 182 9.70 7.61 -1.60
C TYR A 182 10.31 6.74 -2.72
N ALA A 183 11.64 6.67 -2.73
CA ALA A 183 12.39 5.88 -3.71
C ALA A 183 12.03 4.38 -3.60
N PRO A 184 12.03 3.64 -4.72
CA PRO A 184 11.87 2.19 -4.66
C PRO A 184 13.04 1.57 -3.89
N ASP A 185 12.74 0.81 -2.83
CA ASP A 185 13.77 0.04 -2.12
C ASP A 185 14.06 -1.25 -2.91
N ALA A 186 15.14 -1.24 -3.69
CA ALA A 186 15.53 -2.35 -4.57
C ALA A 186 15.67 -3.71 -3.82
N ALA A 187 16.02 -3.69 -2.53
CA ALA A 187 16.15 -4.91 -1.73
C ALA A 187 14.78 -5.52 -1.37
N HIS A 188 13.78 -4.68 -1.09
CA HIS A 188 12.42 -5.09 -0.73
C HIS A 188 11.59 -5.49 -1.97
N TRP A 189 11.82 -4.82 -3.10
CA TRP A 189 11.23 -5.15 -4.40
C TRP A 189 11.65 -6.53 -4.90
N ALA A 190 12.91 -6.93 -4.72
CA ALA A 190 13.40 -8.25 -5.14
C ALA A 190 12.71 -9.42 -4.42
N THR A 191 12.22 -9.20 -3.18
CA THR A 191 11.53 -10.24 -2.40
C THR A 191 10.04 -10.37 -2.76
N HIS A 192 9.43 -9.30 -3.30
CA HIS A 192 7.99 -9.23 -3.59
C HIS A 192 7.65 -9.02 -5.08
N ALA A 193 8.65 -8.98 -5.96
CA ALA A 193 8.47 -8.85 -7.40
C ALA A 193 7.59 -9.98 -7.96
N GLY A 194 6.50 -9.57 -8.62
CA GLY A 194 5.60 -10.43 -9.39
C GLY A 194 4.16 -9.94 -9.37
N VAL A 195 3.49 -9.97 -10.54
CA VAL A 195 2.14 -9.42 -10.75
C VAL A 195 1.03 -10.21 -10.03
N ASP A 196 1.28 -11.49 -9.72
CA ASP A 196 0.37 -12.35 -8.96
C ASP A 196 1.15 -13.35 -8.08
N PHE A 197 0.43 -14.24 -7.37
CA PHE A 197 1.08 -15.27 -6.53
C PHE A 197 1.98 -16.21 -7.34
N THR A 198 1.55 -16.59 -8.54
CA THR A 198 2.28 -17.51 -9.43
C THR A 198 3.54 -16.86 -9.96
N ASP A 199 3.47 -15.59 -10.33
CA ASP A 199 4.58 -14.81 -10.84
C ASP A 199 5.59 -14.50 -9.73
N ARG A 200 5.13 -14.20 -8.50
CA ARG A 200 6.01 -14.10 -7.32
C ARG A 200 6.74 -15.41 -7.03
N GLN A 201 6.05 -16.54 -7.10
CA GLN A 201 6.70 -17.85 -6.93
C GLN A 201 7.70 -18.13 -8.07
N ARG A 202 7.36 -17.77 -9.31
CA ARG A 202 8.26 -17.88 -10.47
C ARG A 202 9.51 -17.04 -10.30
N ILE A 203 9.37 -15.77 -9.90
CA ILE A 203 10.47 -14.84 -9.68
C ILE A 203 11.33 -15.28 -8.50
N LYS A 204 10.71 -15.67 -7.37
CA LYS A 204 11.43 -16.23 -6.20
C LYS A 204 12.24 -17.47 -6.57
N ARG A 205 11.66 -18.40 -7.34
CA ARG A 205 12.37 -19.60 -7.84
C ARG A 205 13.50 -19.23 -8.80
N LYS A 206 13.30 -18.23 -9.67
CA LYS A 206 14.33 -17.72 -10.58
C LYS A 206 15.48 -17.09 -9.77
N ALA A 207 15.20 -16.21 -8.83
CA ALA A 207 16.19 -15.58 -7.96
C ALA A 207 16.97 -16.62 -7.13
N ALA A 208 16.28 -17.59 -6.52
CA ALA A 208 16.94 -18.67 -5.77
C ALA A 208 17.85 -19.54 -6.67
N ARG A 209 17.40 -19.85 -7.89
CA ARG A 209 18.21 -20.60 -8.86
C ARG A 209 19.46 -19.83 -9.27
N TRP A 210 19.32 -18.54 -9.58
CA TRP A 210 20.44 -17.68 -9.94
C TRP A 210 21.41 -17.51 -8.78
N LYS A 211 20.92 -17.32 -7.54
CA LYS A 211 21.76 -17.29 -6.33
C LYS A 211 22.59 -18.56 -6.19
N ARG A 212 21.96 -19.73 -6.33
CA ARG A 212 22.65 -21.02 -6.26
C ARG A 212 23.72 -21.13 -7.35
N MET A 213 23.34 -20.92 -8.61
CA MET A 213 24.27 -20.95 -9.73
C MET A 213 25.44 -20.00 -9.53
N PHE A 214 25.18 -18.76 -9.11
CA PHE A 214 26.21 -17.76 -8.88
C PHE A 214 27.13 -18.12 -7.71
N SER A 215 26.61 -18.71 -6.63
CA SER A 215 27.41 -19.13 -5.47
C SER A 215 28.38 -20.27 -5.79
N GLU A 216 28.05 -21.12 -6.77
CA GLU A 216 28.87 -22.27 -7.20
C GLU A 216 30.04 -21.85 -8.11
N LEU A 217 30.05 -20.61 -8.62
CA LEU A 217 31.11 -20.12 -9.51
C LEU A 217 32.41 -19.78 -8.76
N PRO A 218 33.57 -19.92 -9.42
CA PRO A 218 34.84 -19.41 -8.93
C PRO A 218 34.80 -17.90 -8.65
N ALA A 219 35.60 -17.44 -7.70
CA ALA A 219 35.57 -16.04 -7.25
C ALA A 219 35.82 -15.03 -8.37
N GLY A 220 36.73 -15.31 -9.30
CA GLY A 220 37.01 -14.44 -10.45
C GLY A 220 35.82 -14.28 -11.39
N GLU A 221 35.09 -15.38 -11.67
CA GLU A 221 33.90 -15.37 -12.52
C GLU A 221 32.75 -14.61 -11.84
N ARG A 222 32.58 -14.76 -10.52
CA ARG A 222 31.60 -13.99 -9.76
C ARG A 222 31.84 -12.49 -9.86
N ILE A 223 33.09 -12.04 -9.74
CA ILE A 223 33.48 -10.64 -9.85
C ILE A 223 33.20 -10.10 -11.27
N ALA A 224 33.56 -10.87 -12.31
CA ALA A 224 33.31 -10.48 -13.69
C ALA A 224 31.80 -10.35 -14.00
N ILE A 225 30.99 -11.29 -13.52
CA ILE A 225 29.53 -11.25 -13.68
C ILE A 225 28.92 -10.09 -12.89
N LEU A 226 29.39 -9.78 -11.68
CA LEU A 226 28.93 -8.62 -10.92
C LEU A 226 29.21 -7.31 -11.66
N ALA A 227 30.41 -7.16 -12.23
CA ALA A 227 30.75 -5.99 -13.04
C ALA A 227 29.79 -5.85 -14.24
N ALA A 228 29.53 -6.93 -14.97
CA ALA A 228 28.60 -6.91 -16.10
C ALA A 228 27.15 -6.62 -15.68
N LEU A 229 26.70 -7.10 -14.51
CA LEU A 229 25.35 -6.82 -14.00
C LEU A 229 25.18 -5.36 -13.57
N LEU A 230 26.23 -4.73 -13.06
CA LEU A 230 26.22 -3.30 -12.69
C LEU A 230 26.09 -2.38 -13.91
N GLU A 231 26.42 -2.86 -15.11
CA GLU A 231 26.27 -2.12 -16.38
C GLU A 231 24.84 -2.17 -16.95
N VAL A 232 23.96 -3.06 -16.46
CA VAL A 232 22.61 -3.26 -17.00
C VAL A 232 21.65 -2.10 -16.69
N ASP A 233 21.96 -1.32 -15.64
CA ASP A 233 21.13 -0.20 -15.15
C ASP A 233 21.75 1.20 -15.46
N SER A 234 22.82 1.25 -16.24
CA SER A 234 23.54 2.48 -16.64
C SER A 234 23.29 2.92 -18.08
#